data_AF-A0A2E0UTH6-F1
#
_entry.id   AF-A0A2E0UTH6-F1
#
_cell.length_a   1.000
_cell.length_b   1.000
_cell.length_c   1.000
_cell.angle_alpha   90.00
_cell.angle_beta   90.00
_cell.angle_gamma   90.00
#
_symmetry.space_group_name_H-M   'P 1'
#
loop_
_entity.id
_entity.type
_entity.pdbx_description
1 polymer ?
#
loop_
_entity_poly.entity_id
_entity_poly.type
_entity_poly.pdbx_seq_one_letter_code
_entity_poly.pdbx_strand_id
1 'polypeptide(L)'
;MLTIAQQLSLSRTTVYRFIAAKSFPERVSKVKPSSILDPYLTYLQQRFNEGCENTNQLFREIQAKGFIGSHKQVSRWVQYRRTKPAKSTTKKHVQNPFSKSQMQVIIPAPTRLVWLLVKESTKLSHYEQLLLKHLIQNPEIENAYEIAQQFQKMVREHESEKFDIWIEHCLQCSTIDLVNFAKGLQRDHDPVFMAVHSKWSNGQTEGQVTRLKLIKRKMYGRANFDLLRQRVLFSDTS
;
A
#
# COMPACT_ATOMS: atom_id res chain seq x y z
N MET A 1 1.41 27.28 -21.22
CA MET A 1 1.61 25.86 -21.60
C MET A 1 2.28 25.05 -20.50
N LEU A 2 3.50 25.41 -20.08
CA LEU A 2 4.14 24.83 -18.88
C LEU A 2 3.31 24.99 -17.60
N THR A 3 2.67 26.15 -17.46
CA THR A 3 1.74 26.47 -16.38
C THR A 3 0.53 25.53 -16.34
N ILE A 4 -0.07 25.23 -17.51
CA ILE A 4 -1.22 24.32 -17.62
C ILE A 4 -0.80 22.87 -17.25
N ALA A 5 0.38 22.45 -17.68
CA ALA A 5 0.93 21.13 -17.34
C ALA A 5 1.20 20.97 -15.84
N GLN A 6 1.76 21.99 -15.19
CA GLN A 6 2.02 21.99 -13.74
C GLN A 6 0.73 22.05 -12.92
N GLN A 7 -0.23 22.91 -13.32
CA GLN A 7 -1.47 23.10 -12.58
C GLN A 7 -2.41 21.88 -12.66
N LEU A 8 -2.41 21.17 -13.80
CA LEU A 8 -3.23 19.97 -14.01
C LEU A 8 -2.47 18.66 -13.75
N SER A 9 -1.19 18.71 -13.38
CA SER A 9 -0.31 17.53 -13.22
C SER A 9 -0.32 16.60 -14.43
N LEU A 10 -0.39 17.16 -15.64
CA LEU A 10 -0.40 16.42 -16.89
C LEU A 10 0.95 16.53 -17.60
N SER A 11 1.36 15.46 -18.31
CA SER A 11 2.56 15.53 -19.14
C SER A 11 2.40 16.59 -20.24
N ARG A 12 3.49 17.28 -20.58
CA ARG A 12 3.49 18.29 -21.65
C ARG A 12 2.94 17.72 -22.95
N THR A 13 3.28 16.47 -23.28
CA THR A 13 2.81 15.72 -24.44
C THR A 13 1.29 15.51 -24.43
N THR A 14 0.69 15.27 -23.27
CA THR A 14 -0.77 15.17 -23.11
C THR A 14 -1.44 16.53 -23.29
N VAL A 15 -0.86 17.60 -22.76
CA VAL A 15 -1.36 18.97 -22.94
C VAL A 15 -1.32 19.36 -24.42
N TYR A 16 -0.24 19.07 -25.14
CA TYR A 16 -0.14 19.29 -26.59
C TYR A 16 -1.23 18.55 -27.36
N ARG A 17 -1.44 17.27 -27.06
CA ARG A 17 -2.45 16.43 -27.71
C ARG A 17 -3.88 16.93 -27.44
N PHE A 18 -4.16 17.44 -26.24
CA PHE A 18 -5.49 17.96 -25.91
C PHE A 18 -5.76 19.33 -26.51
N ILE A 19 -4.74 20.17 -26.66
CA ILE A 19 -4.88 21.49 -27.32
C ILE A 19 -4.99 21.33 -28.84
N ALA A 20 -4.33 20.33 -29.43
CA ALA A 20 -4.46 20.01 -30.84
C ALA A 20 -5.79 19.29 -31.19
N ALA A 21 -6.51 18.77 -30.19
CA ALA A 21 -7.77 18.07 -30.41
C ALA A 21 -8.93 19.06 -30.60
N LYS A 22 -9.59 19.02 -31.76
CA LYS A 22 -10.76 19.87 -32.07
C LYS A 22 -12.03 19.47 -31.31
N SER A 23 -12.04 18.29 -30.69
CA SER A 23 -13.14 17.74 -29.88
C SER A 23 -12.57 16.91 -28.73
N PHE A 24 -13.38 16.66 -27.69
CA PHE A 24 -12.96 15.88 -26.52
C PHE A 24 -12.52 14.47 -26.94
N PRO A 25 -11.25 14.07 -26.72
CA PRO A 25 -10.79 12.75 -27.10
C PRO A 25 -11.31 11.72 -26.09
N GLU A 26 -12.49 11.15 -26.38
CA GLU A 26 -13.05 10.07 -25.58
C GLU A 26 -12.03 8.93 -25.50
N ARG A 27 -11.76 8.46 -24.28
CA ARG A 27 -10.75 7.44 -24.03
C ARG A 27 -11.22 6.14 -24.70
N VAL A 28 -10.61 5.79 -25.84
CA VAL A 28 -10.89 4.53 -26.54
C VAL A 28 -10.79 3.39 -25.54
N SER A 29 -11.92 2.75 -25.24
CA SER A 29 -11.94 1.63 -24.32
C SER A 29 -11.05 0.53 -24.92
N LYS A 30 -10.12 0.00 -24.12
CA LYS A 30 -9.31 -1.14 -24.57
C LYS A 30 -10.28 -2.29 -24.85
N VAL A 31 -10.42 -2.66 -26.12
CA VAL A 31 -11.15 -3.87 -26.52
C VAL A 31 -10.47 -5.02 -25.79
N LYS A 32 -11.18 -5.68 -24.88
CA LYS A 32 -10.66 -6.86 -24.19
C LYS A 32 -10.43 -7.94 -25.24
N PRO A 33 -9.29 -8.64 -25.24
CA PRO A 33 -9.09 -9.76 -26.15
C PRO A 33 -10.22 -10.77 -25.95
N SER A 34 -10.70 -11.35 -27.05
CA SER A 34 -11.77 -12.34 -27.00
C SER A 34 -11.36 -13.49 -26.08
N SER A 35 -12.24 -13.81 -25.14
CA SER A 35 -12.05 -14.93 -24.24
C SER A 35 -12.24 -16.23 -25.03
N ILE A 36 -11.51 -17.28 -24.68
CA ILE A 36 -11.71 -18.65 -25.22
C ILE A 36 -13.15 -19.16 -24.96
N LEU A 37 -13.86 -18.53 -24.02
CA LEU A 37 -15.27 -18.81 -23.73
C LEU A 37 -16.24 -18.15 -24.74
N ASP A 38 -15.81 -17.10 -25.45
CA ASP A 38 -16.67 -16.27 -26.31
C ASP A 38 -17.44 -17.07 -27.37
N PRO A 39 -16.84 -18.05 -28.08
CA PRO A 39 -17.56 -18.90 -29.04
C PRO A 39 -18.69 -19.75 -28.43
N TYR A 40 -18.62 -20.03 -27.12
CA TYR A 40 -19.55 -20.89 -26.40
C TYR A 40 -20.60 -20.10 -25.60
N LEU A 41 -20.52 -18.76 -25.59
CA LEU A 41 -21.40 -17.91 -24.82
C LEU A 41 -22.87 -18.04 -25.22
N THR A 42 -23.16 -18.11 -26.52
CA THR A 42 -24.53 -18.23 -27.04
C THR A 42 -25.19 -19.51 -26.52
N TYR A 43 -24.45 -20.63 -26.56
CA TYR A 43 -24.91 -21.91 -26.05
C TYR A 43 -25.10 -21.91 -24.52
N LEU A 44 -24.12 -21.37 -23.79
CA LEU A 44 -24.21 -21.24 -22.34
C LEU A 44 -25.40 -20.36 -21.93
N GLN A 45 -25.68 -19.27 -22.65
CA GLN A 45 -26.79 -18.37 -22.38
C GLN A 45 -28.14 -19.03 -22.67
N GLN A 46 -28.25 -19.82 -23.74
CA GLN A 46 -29.44 -20.62 -24.02
C GLN A 46 -29.72 -21.62 -22.88
N ARG A 47 -28.73 -22.44 -22.50
CA ARG A 47 -28.87 -23.44 -21.42
C ARG A 47 -29.17 -22.79 -20.08
N PHE A 48 -28.61 -21.61 -19.83
CA PHE A 48 -28.90 -20.82 -18.63
C PHE A 48 -30.34 -20.32 -18.60
N ASN A 49 -30.88 -19.85 -19.74
CA ASN A 49 -32.29 -19.45 -19.87
C ASN A 49 -33.26 -20.63 -19.75
N GLU A 50 -32.83 -21.84 -20.13
CA GLU A 50 -33.57 -23.10 -19.90
C GLU A 50 -33.52 -23.56 -18.43
N GLY A 51 -32.86 -22.81 -17.53
CA GLY A 51 -32.81 -23.08 -16.10
C GLY A 51 -31.67 -24.00 -15.66
N CYS A 52 -30.72 -24.34 -16.55
CA CYS A 52 -29.55 -25.13 -16.20
C CYS A 52 -28.50 -24.26 -15.48
N GLU A 53 -28.59 -24.14 -14.16
CA GLU A 53 -27.61 -23.40 -13.34
C GLU A 53 -26.44 -24.27 -12.85
N ASN A 54 -26.40 -25.56 -13.22
CA ASN A 54 -25.35 -26.49 -12.79
C ASN A 54 -24.06 -26.29 -13.61
N THR A 55 -23.06 -25.67 -12.98
CA THR A 55 -21.77 -25.37 -13.60
C THR A 55 -21.02 -26.61 -14.11
N ASN A 56 -21.05 -27.72 -13.35
CA ASN A 56 -20.36 -28.95 -13.74
C ASN A 56 -20.98 -29.55 -15.00
N GLN A 57 -22.30 -29.47 -15.11
CA GLN A 57 -23.03 -29.94 -16.29
C GLN A 57 -22.72 -29.07 -17.50
N LEU A 58 -22.81 -27.75 -17.36
CA LEU A 58 -22.48 -26.80 -18.44
C LEU A 58 -21.02 -26.96 -18.92
N PHE A 59 -20.08 -27.20 -18.00
CA PHE A 59 -18.67 -27.44 -18.36
C PHE A 59 -18.49 -28.72 -19.16
N ARG A 60 -19.14 -29.83 -18.77
CA ARG A 60 -19.09 -31.09 -19.55
C ARG A 60 -19.71 -30.94 -20.94
N GLU A 61 -20.83 -30.21 -21.03
CA GLU A 61 -21.52 -29.96 -22.30
C GLU A 61 -20.66 -29.14 -23.27
N ILE A 62 -19.97 -28.09 -22.81
CA ILE A 62 -19.08 -27.32 -23.69
C ILE A 62 -17.75 -28.03 -23.95
N GLN A 63 -17.24 -28.83 -23.02
CA GLN A 63 -16.03 -29.63 -23.22
C GLN A 63 -16.26 -30.68 -24.31
N ALA A 64 -17.44 -31.31 -24.35
CA ALA A 64 -17.84 -32.20 -25.44
C ALA A 64 -17.95 -31.48 -26.80
N LYS A 65 -18.21 -30.16 -26.80
CA LYS A 65 -18.21 -29.30 -28.00
C LYS A 65 -16.82 -28.72 -28.32
N GLY A 66 -15.75 -29.23 -27.70
CA GLY A 66 -14.36 -28.86 -28.00
C GLY A 66 -13.79 -27.71 -27.16
N PHE A 67 -14.43 -27.33 -26.05
CA PHE A 67 -13.89 -26.32 -25.15
C PHE A 67 -12.62 -26.83 -24.43
N ILE A 68 -11.50 -26.15 -24.66
CA ILE A 68 -10.18 -26.45 -24.08
C ILE A 68 -9.87 -25.68 -22.79
N GLY A 69 -10.80 -24.85 -22.31
CA GLY A 69 -10.60 -24.02 -21.13
C GLY A 69 -10.87 -24.74 -19.80
N SER A 70 -10.75 -23.99 -18.71
CA SER A 70 -10.92 -24.53 -17.34
C SER A 70 -12.36 -24.43 -16.85
N HIS A 71 -12.80 -25.42 -16.07
CA HIS A 71 -14.05 -25.38 -15.29
C HIS A 71 -14.24 -24.05 -14.53
N LYS A 72 -13.15 -23.46 -14.01
CA LYS A 72 -13.19 -22.20 -13.26
C LYS A 72 -13.70 -21.02 -14.11
N GLN A 73 -13.50 -21.03 -15.42
CA GLN A 73 -13.99 -19.99 -16.33
C GLN A 73 -15.51 -20.07 -16.48
N VAL A 74 -16.05 -21.28 -16.65
CA VAL A 74 -17.51 -21.53 -16.68
C VAL A 74 -18.13 -21.21 -15.33
N SER A 75 -17.49 -21.60 -14.23
CA SER A 75 -17.96 -21.30 -12.88
C SER A 75 -18.09 -19.81 -12.62
N ARG A 76 -17.11 -19.00 -13.02
CA ARG A 76 -17.21 -17.54 -12.91
C ARG A 76 -18.31 -16.99 -13.79
N TRP A 77 -18.42 -17.45 -15.04
CA TRP A 77 -19.45 -16.99 -15.97
C TRP A 77 -20.87 -17.23 -15.43
N VAL A 78 -21.13 -18.44 -14.89
CA VAL A 78 -22.41 -18.79 -14.25
C VAL A 78 -22.63 -17.95 -12.98
N GLN A 79 -21.59 -17.79 -12.15
CA GLN A 79 -21.70 -17.03 -10.89
C GLN A 79 -22.07 -15.56 -11.10
N TYR A 80 -21.56 -14.90 -12.15
CA TYR A 80 -21.92 -13.52 -12.48
C TYR A 80 -23.37 -13.34 -12.94
N ARG A 81 -24.05 -14.42 -13.34
CA ARG A 81 -25.39 -14.38 -13.94
C ARG A 81 -26.47 -15.07 -13.10
N ARG A 82 -26.09 -15.75 -12.01
CA ARG A 82 -27.04 -16.31 -11.04
C ARG A 82 -27.84 -15.19 -10.38
N THR A 83 -29.16 -15.26 -10.51
CA THR A 83 -30.12 -14.37 -9.84
C THR A 83 -30.46 -14.85 -8.43
N LYS A 84 -30.12 -16.11 -8.10
CA LYS A 84 -30.33 -16.72 -6.78
C LYS A 84 -29.03 -17.39 -6.29
N PRO A 85 -28.71 -17.33 -4.98
CA PRO A 85 -27.59 -18.08 -4.43
C PRO A 85 -27.82 -19.58 -4.66
N ALA A 86 -26.77 -20.32 -4.97
CA ALA A 86 -26.87 -21.76 -5.22
C ALA A 86 -27.46 -22.46 -4.00
N LYS A 87 -28.26 -23.53 -4.18
CA LYS A 87 -28.89 -24.29 -3.09
C LYS A 87 -27.90 -24.81 -2.03
N SER A 88 -26.62 -24.95 -2.38
CA SER A 88 -25.52 -25.37 -1.50
C SER A 88 -24.82 -24.21 -0.78
N THR A 89 -25.27 -22.96 -0.95
CA THR A 89 -24.66 -21.79 -0.30
C THR A 89 -25.06 -21.78 1.17
N THR A 90 -24.08 -21.93 2.06
CA THR A 90 -24.28 -21.79 3.50
C THR A 90 -24.92 -20.44 3.84
N LYS A 91 -25.93 -20.43 4.72
CA LYS A 91 -26.74 -19.24 5.11
C LYS A 91 -25.92 -17.99 5.49
N LYS A 92 -24.67 -18.14 5.94
CA LYS A 92 -23.70 -17.05 6.17
C LYS A 92 -23.46 -16.14 4.96
N HIS A 93 -23.64 -16.62 3.74
CA HIS A 93 -23.41 -15.84 2.51
C HIS A 93 -24.68 -15.25 1.88
N VAL A 94 -25.88 -15.58 2.40
CA VAL A 94 -27.15 -15.11 1.85
C VAL A 94 -27.60 -13.78 2.48
N GLN A 95 -27.10 -13.45 3.68
CA GLN A 95 -27.56 -12.31 4.48
C GLN A 95 -26.83 -10.97 4.24
N ASN A 96 -26.19 -10.74 3.08
CA ASN A 96 -25.81 -9.35 2.80
C ASN A 96 -25.83 -8.93 1.33
N PRO A 97 -27.03 -8.68 0.76
CA PRO A 97 -27.15 -8.08 -0.56
C PRO A 97 -27.14 -6.54 -0.52
N PHE A 98 -27.29 -5.89 0.63
CA PHE A 98 -27.36 -4.42 0.73
C PHE A 98 -26.73 -3.90 2.04
N SER A 99 -25.44 -3.58 2.00
CA SER A 99 -24.85 -2.60 2.92
C SER A 99 -23.53 -2.08 2.34
N LYS A 100 -23.63 -1.33 1.24
CA LYS A 100 -22.51 -0.56 0.64
C LYS A 100 -22.89 0.91 0.42
N SER A 101 -23.73 1.47 1.28
CA SER A 101 -24.03 2.91 1.31
C SER A 101 -23.98 3.53 2.70
N GLN A 102 -23.54 2.79 3.72
CA GLN A 102 -22.89 3.47 4.83
C GLN A 102 -21.53 3.87 4.29
N MET A 103 -21.21 5.17 4.34
CA MET A 103 -19.85 5.67 4.26
C MET A 103 -19.02 4.73 5.14
N GLN A 104 -18.36 3.73 4.54
CA GLN A 104 -17.40 2.95 5.27
C GLN A 104 -16.36 3.98 5.63
N VAL A 105 -16.31 4.37 6.91
CA VAL A 105 -15.14 5.03 7.45
C VAL A 105 -14.05 4.00 7.21
N ILE A 106 -13.34 4.17 6.10
CA ILE A 106 -12.21 3.31 5.75
C ILE A 106 -11.18 3.68 6.81
N ILE A 107 -11.19 2.95 7.92
CA ILE A 107 -10.16 3.07 8.93
C ILE A 107 -8.86 2.72 8.20
N PRO A 108 -7.89 3.64 8.12
CA PRO A 108 -6.60 3.37 7.52
C PRO A 108 -5.96 2.11 8.12
N ALA A 109 -5.12 1.44 7.35
CA ALA A 109 -4.33 0.33 7.88
C ALA A 109 -3.58 0.75 9.16
N PRO A 110 -3.39 -0.15 10.14
CA PRO A 110 -2.73 0.19 11.42
C PRO A 110 -1.39 0.91 11.25
N THR A 111 -0.59 0.53 10.25
CA THR A 111 0.68 1.19 9.92
C THR A 111 0.53 2.65 9.54
N ARG A 112 -0.58 3.00 8.86
CA ARG A 112 -0.89 4.38 8.51
C ARG A 112 -1.33 5.17 9.73
N LEU A 113 -2.04 4.55 10.67
CA LEU A 113 -2.41 5.18 11.95
C LEU A 113 -1.18 5.48 12.79
N VAL A 114 -0.25 4.52 12.93
CA VAL A 114 1.03 4.75 13.62
C VAL A 114 1.81 5.91 12.98
N TRP A 115 1.84 5.97 11.65
CA TRP A 115 2.53 7.05 10.95
C TRP A 115 1.90 8.42 11.23
N LEU A 116 0.59 8.50 11.50
CA LEU A 116 -0.06 9.75 11.93
C LEU A 116 0.43 10.21 13.30
N LEU A 117 0.79 9.29 14.20
CA LEU A 117 1.29 9.65 15.52
C LEU A 117 2.70 10.26 15.46
N VAL A 118 3.51 9.84 14.48
CA VAL A 118 4.91 10.28 14.32
C VAL A 118 5.05 11.43 13.32
N LYS A 119 4.05 11.67 12.46
CA LYS A 119 4.10 12.77 11.49
C LYS A 119 4.01 14.11 12.20
N GLU A 120 4.79 15.08 11.73
CA GLU A 120 4.71 16.47 12.19
C GLU A 120 3.28 17.02 11.96
N SER A 121 2.70 17.61 13.01
CA SER A 121 1.30 18.05 13.03
C SER A 121 0.95 19.05 11.92
N THR A 122 1.92 19.88 11.53
CA THR A 122 1.80 20.89 10.45
C THR A 122 1.65 20.30 9.05
N LYS A 123 2.01 19.02 8.88
CA LYS A 123 1.95 18.30 7.59
C LYS A 123 0.73 17.37 7.48
N LEU A 124 -0.14 17.35 8.49
CA LEU A 124 -1.37 16.55 8.47
C LEU A 124 -2.44 17.23 7.62
N SER A 125 -3.07 16.48 6.73
CA SER A 125 -4.27 16.96 6.03
C SER A 125 -5.45 17.12 7.02
N HIS A 126 -6.48 17.89 6.64
CA HIS A 126 -7.66 18.09 7.47
C HIS A 126 -8.31 16.77 7.94
N TYR A 127 -8.41 15.78 7.06
CA TYR A 127 -8.91 14.45 7.41
C TYR A 127 -8.00 13.72 8.40
N GLU A 128 -6.68 13.79 8.20
CA GLU A 128 -5.69 13.19 9.10
C GLU A 128 -5.72 13.82 10.50
N GLN A 129 -5.94 15.13 10.59
CA GLN A 129 -6.10 15.83 11.86
C GLN A 129 -7.36 15.40 12.61
N LEU A 130 -8.50 15.25 11.91
CA LEU A 130 -9.73 14.75 12.52
C LEU A 130 -9.56 13.31 13.02
N LEU A 131 -8.86 12.48 12.24
CA LEU A 131 -8.59 11.10 12.62
C LEU A 131 -7.67 11.04 13.84
N LEU A 132 -6.58 11.82 13.86
CA LEU A 132 -5.67 11.92 15.00
C LEU A 132 -6.43 12.38 16.25
N LYS A 133 -7.26 13.42 16.15
CA LYS A 133 -8.10 13.89 17.26
C LYS A 133 -9.00 12.80 17.83
N HIS A 134 -9.48 11.88 16.99
CA HIS A 134 -10.28 10.76 17.47
C HIS A 134 -9.42 9.68 18.13
N LEU A 135 -8.23 9.39 17.59
CA LEU A 135 -7.31 8.38 18.16
C LEU A 135 -6.81 8.77 19.56
N ILE A 136 -6.43 10.04 19.75
CA ILE A 136 -5.91 10.53 21.03
C ILE A 136 -6.98 10.65 22.13
N GLN A 137 -8.25 10.37 21.84
CA GLN A 137 -9.26 10.23 22.89
C GLN A 137 -8.97 9.02 23.80
N ASN A 138 -8.16 8.06 23.32
CA ASN A 138 -7.63 7.01 24.16
C ASN A 138 -6.36 7.51 24.88
N PRO A 139 -6.32 7.51 26.22
CA PRO A 139 -5.19 8.06 26.99
C PRO A 139 -3.87 7.33 26.73
N GLU A 140 -3.89 6.03 26.40
CA GLU A 140 -2.66 5.30 26.04
C GLU A 140 -2.08 5.81 24.71
N ILE A 141 -2.95 6.11 23.74
CA ILE A 141 -2.54 6.62 22.43
C ILE A 141 -2.10 8.08 22.52
N GLU A 142 -2.78 8.88 23.35
CA GLU A 142 -2.38 10.26 23.64
C GLU A 142 -0.96 10.31 24.23
N ASN A 143 -0.69 9.50 25.26
CA ASN A 143 0.64 9.44 25.86
C ASN A 143 1.71 8.97 24.85
N ALA A 144 1.42 7.91 24.08
CA ALA A 144 2.33 7.44 23.04
C ALA A 144 2.59 8.49 21.95
N TYR A 145 1.56 9.27 21.59
CA TYR A 145 1.67 10.38 20.65
C TYR A 145 2.58 11.48 21.19
N GLU A 146 2.38 11.93 22.42
CA GLU A 146 3.20 12.97 23.04
C GLU A 146 4.67 12.55 23.11
N ILE A 147 4.95 11.33 23.57
CA ILE A 147 6.30 10.78 23.66
C ILE A 147 6.98 10.71 22.30
N ALA A 148 6.27 10.24 21.27
CA ALA A 148 6.79 10.16 19.91
C ALA A 148 7.09 11.55 19.32
N GLN A 149 6.23 12.54 19.56
CA GLN A 149 6.42 13.91 19.10
C GLN A 149 7.58 14.59 19.82
N GLN A 150 7.71 14.41 21.14
CA GLN A 150 8.85 14.90 21.92
C GLN A 150 10.16 14.31 21.40
N PHE A 151 10.20 13.00 21.15
CA PHE A 151 11.38 12.33 20.59
C PHE A 151 11.76 12.88 19.22
N GLN A 152 10.79 12.99 18.31
CA GLN A 152 11.02 13.50 16.96
C GLN A 152 11.57 14.93 17.00
N LYS A 153 10.98 15.79 17.84
CA LYS A 153 11.44 17.17 18.02
C LYS A 153 12.87 17.20 18.53
N MET A 154 13.15 16.47 19.60
CA MET A 154 14.47 16.39 20.22
C MET A 154 15.54 15.93 19.22
N VAL A 155 15.28 14.89 18.42
CA VAL A 155 16.21 14.42 17.39
C VAL A 155 16.40 15.47 16.28
N ARG A 156 15.33 16.14 15.85
CA ARG A 156 15.40 17.14 14.77
C ARG A 156 16.12 18.41 15.19
N GLU A 157 15.89 18.86 16.42
CA GLU A 157 16.44 20.09 17.00
C GLU A 157 17.77 19.85 17.73
N HIS A 158 18.24 18.60 17.79
CA HIS A 158 19.48 18.17 18.46
C HIS A 158 19.50 18.56 19.96
N GLU A 159 18.34 18.48 20.62
CA GLU A 159 18.17 18.82 22.04
C GLU A 159 18.66 17.68 22.95
N SER A 160 19.93 17.28 22.80
CA SER A 160 20.53 16.16 23.54
C SER A 160 20.40 16.27 25.06
N GLU A 161 20.35 17.48 25.61
CA GLU A 161 20.16 17.75 27.05
C GLU A 161 18.82 17.22 27.59
N LYS A 162 17.82 17.04 26.72
CA LYS A 162 16.50 16.52 27.10
C LYS A 162 16.41 15.00 27.01
N PHE A 163 17.45 14.33 26.51
CA PHE A 163 17.42 12.90 26.21
C PHE A 163 17.16 12.04 27.44
N ASP A 164 17.90 12.29 28.52
CA ASP A 164 17.76 11.53 29.78
C ASP A 164 16.39 11.74 30.41
N ILE A 165 15.93 12.99 30.47
CA ILE A 165 14.60 13.35 31.00
C ILE A 165 13.50 12.66 30.18
N TRP A 166 13.65 12.62 28.86
CA TRP A 166 12.69 11.96 27.98
C TRP A 166 12.69 10.43 28.18
N ILE A 167 13.86 9.81 28.38
CA ILE A 167 13.96 8.38 28.73
C ILE A 167 13.26 8.08 30.06
N GLU A 168 13.52 8.89 31.09
CA GLU A 168 12.88 8.73 32.40
C GLU A 168 11.36 8.82 32.30
N HIS A 169 10.85 9.78 31.51
CA HIS A 169 9.42 9.90 31.25
C HIS A 169 8.83 8.64 30.60
N CYS A 170 9.53 8.07 29.61
CA CYS A 170 9.11 6.82 28.97
C CYS A 170 9.08 5.62 29.94
N LEU A 171 9.99 5.58 30.92
CA LEU A 171 10.05 4.51 31.91
C LEU A 171 8.89 4.53 32.91
N GLN A 172 8.26 5.69 33.12
CA GLN A 172 7.10 5.85 34.00
C GLN A 172 5.77 5.57 33.29
N CYS A 173 5.80 5.25 32.00
CA CYS A 173 4.59 4.96 31.23
C CYS A 173 3.97 3.61 31.61
N SER A 174 2.64 3.55 31.54
CA SER A 174 1.88 2.29 31.71
C SER A 174 2.09 1.30 30.56
N THR A 175 2.48 1.79 29.38
CA THR A 175 2.67 0.96 28.18
C THR A 175 4.03 0.26 28.21
N ILE A 176 4.01 -1.06 28.37
CA ILE A 176 5.23 -1.89 28.48
C ILE A 176 6.17 -1.78 27.27
N ASP A 177 5.63 -1.58 26.07
CA ASP A 177 6.43 -1.42 24.85
C ASP A 177 7.28 -0.14 24.88
N LEU A 178 6.74 0.97 25.40
CA LEU A 178 7.47 2.23 25.57
C LEU A 178 8.56 2.08 26.64
N VAL A 179 8.25 1.40 27.75
CA VAL A 179 9.22 1.10 28.80
C VAL A 179 10.36 0.24 28.27
N ASN A 180 10.05 -0.81 27.49
CA ASN A 180 11.06 -1.68 26.90
C ASN A 180 11.92 -0.94 25.87
N PHE A 181 11.31 -0.06 25.07
CA PHE A 181 12.04 0.81 24.15
C PHE A 181 13.04 1.71 24.91
N ALA A 182 12.59 2.39 25.97
CA ALA A 182 13.43 3.24 26.80
C ALA A 182 14.58 2.46 27.46
N LYS A 183 14.34 1.25 27.98
CA LYS A 183 15.39 0.37 28.50
C LYS A 183 16.41 -0.03 27.44
N GLY A 184 15.97 -0.23 26.20
CA GLY A 184 16.87 -0.47 25.07
C GLY A 184 17.77 0.73 24.82
N LEU A 185 17.19 1.94 24.78
CA LEU A 185 17.95 3.18 24.62
C LEU A 185 18.91 3.44 25.77
N GLN A 186 18.55 3.12 27.02
CA GLN A 186 19.48 3.20 28.16
C GLN A 186 20.67 2.26 28.03
N ARG A 187 20.46 1.04 27.49
CA ARG A 187 21.54 0.09 27.28
C ARG A 187 22.53 0.58 26.22
N ASP A 188 22.00 1.21 25.17
CA ASP A 188 22.77 1.77 24.06
C ASP A 188 22.88 3.30 24.18
N HIS A 189 23.00 3.82 25.41
CA HIS A 189 22.88 5.25 25.71
C HIS A 189 23.87 6.10 24.91
N ASP A 190 25.18 5.90 25.09
CA ASP A 190 26.20 6.81 24.53
C ASP A 190 26.14 6.90 23.00
N PRO A 191 26.00 5.79 22.25
CA PRO A 191 25.82 5.85 20.80
C PRO A 191 24.57 6.63 20.37
N VAL A 192 23.45 6.46 21.06
CA VAL A 192 22.20 7.14 20.71
C VAL A 192 22.25 8.62 21.10
N PHE A 193 22.77 8.93 22.30
CA PHE A 193 22.97 10.30 22.75
C PHE A 193 23.86 11.06 21.77
N MET A 194 24.99 10.46 21.34
CA MET A 194 25.84 11.04 20.30
C MET A 194 25.13 11.21 18.96
N ALA A 195 24.23 10.29 18.58
CA ALA A 195 23.43 10.42 17.37
C ALA A 195 22.42 11.60 17.43
N VAL A 196 21.90 11.92 18.62
CA VAL A 196 21.04 13.09 18.86
C VAL A 196 21.86 14.38 18.93
N HIS A 197 23.04 14.33 19.55
CA HIS A 197 23.90 15.50 19.76
C HIS A 197 24.66 15.92 18.48
N SER A 198 25.11 14.95 17.69
CA SER A 198 25.97 15.19 16.53
C SER A 198 25.21 15.87 15.40
N LYS A 199 25.82 16.90 14.82
CA LYS A 199 25.36 17.54 13.57
C LYS A 199 25.58 16.66 12.33
N TRP A 200 26.35 15.57 12.47
CA TRP A 200 26.73 14.68 11.38
C TRP A 200 25.82 13.46 11.36
N SER A 201 25.04 13.31 10.29
CA SER A 201 24.22 12.12 10.08
C SER A 201 25.03 11.00 9.42
N ASN A 202 24.81 9.76 9.85
CA ASN A 202 25.29 8.58 9.12
C ASN A 202 24.52 8.30 7.82
N GLY A 203 23.55 9.15 7.44
CA GLY A 203 22.67 8.92 6.31
C GLY A 203 23.39 8.80 4.97
N GLN A 204 24.47 9.55 4.75
CA GLN A 204 25.30 9.41 3.55
C GLN A 204 25.96 8.02 3.51
N THR A 205 26.60 7.62 4.60
CA THR A 205 27.27 6.33 4.74
C THR A 205 26.28 5.17 4.58
N GLU A 206 25.13 5.23 5.25
CA GLU A 206 24.06 4.23 5.13
C GLU A 206 23.45 4.19 3.73
N GLY A 207 23.33 5.33 3.07
CA GLY A 207 22.92 5.43 1.67
C GLY A 207 23.89 4.69 0.75
N GLN A 208 25.20 4.91 0.90
CA GLN A 208 26.22 4.19 0.14
C GLN A 208 26.20 2.68 0.45
N VAL A 209 26.09 2.29 1.72
CA VAL A 209 25.97 0.88 2.12
C VAL A 209 24.73 0.23 1.51
N THR A 210 23.59 0.94 1.50
CA THR A 210 22.34 0.44 0.92
C THR A 210 22.46 0.28 -0.59
N ARG A 211 23.05 1.27 -1.27
CA ARG A 211 23.37 1.20 -2.70
C ARG A 211 24.26 0.00 -3.01
N LEU A 212 25.35 -0.19 -2.25
CA LEU A 212 26.26 -1.32 -2.40
C LEU A 212 25.54 -2.66 -2.18
N LYS A 213 24.71 -2.78 -1.12
CA LYS A 213 23.89 -3.97 -0.87
C LYS A 213 22.93 -4.24 -2.04
N LEU A 214 22.33 -3.21 -2.62
CA LEU A 214 21.43 -3.34 -3.78
C LEU A 214 22.17 -3.82 -5.03
N ILE A 215 23.35 -3.24 -5.32
CA ILE A 215 24.20 -3.68 -6.44
C ILE A 215 24.60 -5.14 -6.25
N LYS A 216 25.07 -5.52 -5.06
CA LYS A 216 25.43 -6.91 -4.72
C LYS A 216 24.24 -7.87 -4.86
N ARG A 217 23.04 -7.48 -4.42
CA ARG A 217 21.80 -8.27 -4.61
C ARG A 217 21.42 -8.44 -6.08
N LYS A 218 21.54 -7.38 -6.90
CA LYS A 218 21.35 -7.47 -8.36
C LYS A 218 22.34 -8.42 -9.03
N MET A 219 23.49 -8.66 -8.41
CA MET A 219 24.51 -9.61 -8.85
C MET A 219 24.34 -11.01 -8.24
N TYR A 220 23.17 -11.29 -7.62
CA TYR A 220 22.87 -12.55 -6.95
C TYR A 220 23.89 -12.95 -5.87
N GLY A 221 24.60 -11.96 -5.30
CA GLY A 221 25.65 -12.20 -4.30
C GLY A 221 26.93 -12.86 -4.84
N ARG A 222 27.08 -13.05 -6.16
CA ARG A 222 28.17 -13.80 -6.80
C ARG A 222 29.35 -12.95 -7.29
N ALA A 223 29.50 -11.75 -6.76
CA ALA A 223 30.56 -10.83 -7.17
C ALA A 223 31.76 -10.93 -6.22
N ASN A 224 32.94 -11.26 -6.76
CA ASN A 224 34.20 -10.92 -6.11
C ASN A 224 34.35 -9.38 -6.07
N PHE A 225 35.29 -8.87 -5.26
CA PHE A 225 35.43 -7.43 -5.05
C PHE A 225 35.65 -6.65 -6.36
N ASP A 226 36.42 -7.21 -7.29
CA ASP A 226 36.74 -6.56 -8.57
C ASP A 226 35.49 -6.33 -9.43
N LEU A 227 34.62 -7.34 -9.55
CA LEU A 227 33.36 -7.26 -10.29
C LEU A 227 32.39 -6.26 -9.63
N LEU A 228 32.36 -6.23 -8.30
CA LEU A 228 31.55 -5.27 -7.55
C LEU A 228 32.05 -3.84 -7.78
N ARG A 229 33.37 -3.62 -7.71
CA ARG A 229 34.02 -2.31 -7.96
C ARG A 229 33.69 -1.80 -9.35
N GLN A 230 33.86 -2.63 -10.39
CA GLN A 230 33.51 -2.25 -11.76
C GLN A 230 32.03 -1.84 -11.85
N ARG A 231 31.12 -2.65 -11.31
CA ARG A 231 29.69 -2.36 -11.41
C ARG A 231 29.28 -1.10 -10.65
N VAL A 232 29.93 -0.78 -9.54
CA VAL A 232 29.71 0.49 -8.82
C VAL A 232 30.16 1.67 -9.68
N LEU A 233 31.39 1.63 -10.20
CA LEU A 233 31.96 2.70 -11.03
C LEU A 233 31.16 2.95 -12.32
N PHE A 234 30.61 1.91 -12.94
CA PHE A 234 29.81 2.01 -14.17
C PHE A 234 28.30 2.19 -13.94
N SER A 235 27.83 2.30 -12.69
CA SER A 235 26.39 2.47 -12.38
C SER A 235 25.93 3.92 -12.24
N ASP A 236 26.84 4.89 -12.14
CA ASP A 236 26.55 6.32 -11.92
C ASP A 236 26.62 7.18 -13.20
N THR A 237 26.80 6.59 -14.38
CA THR A 237 27.07 7.28 -15.65
C THR A 237 25.90 7.28 -16.65
N SER A 238 24.64 7.40 -16.20
CA SER A 238 23.48 7.52 -17.11
C SER A 238 22.39 8.44 -16.59
#